data_AF-A0A9D1VXP7-F1
#
_entry.id   AF-A0A9D1VXP7-F1
#
_cell.length_a   1.000
_cell.length_b   1.000
_cell.length_c   1.000
_cell.angle_alpha   90.00
_cell.angle_beta   90.00
_cell.angle_gamma   90.00
#
_symmetry.space_group_name_H-M   'P 1'
#
loop_
_entity.id
_entity.type
_entity.pdbx_description
1 polymer ?
#
loop_
_entity_poly.entity_id
_entity_poly.type
_entity_poly.pdbx_seq_one_letter_code
_entity_poly.pdbx_strand_id
1 'polypeptide(L)'
;MERGQRKLFRKETGYIIRGLIWYFLVMILVAMGSTAVLLRGGISRDEAEGTGYIIGVAAGVAVLFIRNILFGKKTDVFAETGKRMRFRTFAVFFCLILMMQFLFIMGTGVIESVLNAAGLTMETAASHAAGEENTGISMLLYSGIAGPVAEEIVHRGMVLKGLKKHGKVFALILSSLLFGLGHINPVQICLAVPMGILLGYVAVEYSVKWAILLHIVNNLLLGNLFVWLLDQMPGILSDLVFFGCLTAGSVAGIIALVKNRGKLKSWFAENAAPKGYLRCAFTLPSVLILCVADLLMGAGWMVTAIAPL
;
A
#
# COMPACT_ATOMS: atom_id res chain seq x y z
N MET A 1 -0.29 -30.29 -0.62
CA MET A 1 -0.12 -29.78 -2.00
C MET A 1 0.63 -30.83 -2.79
N GLU A 2 0.03 -31.35 -3.86
CA GLU A 2 0.65 -32.39 -4.71
C GLU A 2 1.89 -31.86 -5.46
N ARG A 3 2.79 -32.76 -5.87
CA ARG A 3 4.07 -32.40 -6.48
C ARG A 3 3.91 -31.60 -7.78
N GLY A 4 2.96 -31.99 -8.64
CA GLY A 4 2.67 -31.30 -9.91
C GLY A 4 2.12 -29.88 -9.68
N GLN A 5 1.12 -29.77 -8.82
CA GLN A 5 0.54 -28.48 -8.41
C GLN A 5 1.60 -27.56 -7.79
N ARG A 6 2.46 -28.09 -6.91
CA ARG A 6 3.56 -27.34 -6.28
C ARG A 6 4.56 -26.82 -7.30
N LYS A 7 4.91 -27.61 -8.32
CA LYS A 7 5.83 -27.20 -9.38
C LYS A 7 5.24 -26.05 -10.21
N LEU A 8 3.98 -26.16 -10.61
CA LEU A 8 3.27 -25.11 -11.34
C LEU A 8 3.16 -23.82 -10.52
N PHE A 9 2.67 -23.93 -9.28
CA PHE A 9 2.56 -22.83 -8.33
C PHE A 9 3.89 -22.09 -8.14
N ARG A 10 5.00 -22.82 -7.91
CA ARG A 10 6.33 -22.22 -7.75
C ARG A 10 6.78 -21.47 -9.01
N LYS A 11 6.52 -22.04 -10.20
CA LYS A 11 6.88 -21.40 -11.48
C LYS A 11 6.12 -20.09 -11.68
N GLU A 12 4.82 -20.09 -11.44
CA GLU A 12 3.93 -18.95 -11.71
C GLU A 12 4.10 -17.85 -10.67
N THR A 13 4.04 -18.18 -9.38
CA THR A 13 4.30 -17.24 -8.29
C THR A 13 5.70 -16.67 -8.41
N GLY A 14 6.72 -17.50 -8.67
CA GLY A 14 8.08 -17.01 -8.85
C GLY A 14 8.24 -16.06 -10.03
N TYR A 15 7.53 -16.28 -11.14
CA TYR A 15 7.51 -15.33 -12.26
C TYR A 15 6.91 -13.98 -11.85
N ILE A 16 5.77 -13.98 -11.15
CA ILE A 16 5.10 -12.74 -10.72
C ILE A 16 6.03 -11.95 -9.78
N ILE A 17 6.59 -12.61 -8.77
CA ILE A 17 7.42 -11.96 -7.75
C ILE A 17 8.75 -11.46 -8.31
N ARG A 18 9.37 -12.17 -9.27
CA ARG A 18 10.53 -11.63 -9.99
C ARG A 18 10.19 -10.38 -10.79
N GLY A 19 8.96 -10.25 -11.29
CA GLY A 19 8.49 -9.00 -11.89
C GLY A 19 8.50 -7.87 -10.86
N LEU A 20 7.93 -8.12 -9.68
CA LEU A 20 7.91 -7.14 -8.60
C LEU A 20 9.32 -6.70 -8.16
N ILE A 21 10.29 -7.62 -8.12
CA ILE A 21 11.71 -7.28 -7.90
C ILE A 21 12.22 -6.31 -8.99
N TRP A 22 11.94 -6.58 -10.27
CA TRP A 22 12.34 -5.66 -11.35
C TRP A 22 11.71 -4.27 -11.20
N TYR A 23 10.44 -4.21 -10.79
CA TYR A 23 9.77 -2.94 -10.50
C TYR A 23 10.52 -2.15 -9.42
N PHE A 24 10.81 -2.77 -8.27
CA PHE A 24 11.55 -2.10 -7.20
C PHE A 24 12.99 -1.74 -7.57
N LEU A 25 13.67 -2.57 -8.37
CA LEU A 25 15.00 -2.24 -8.88
C LEU A 25 14.98 -0.98 -9.76
N VAL A 26 13.97 -0.83 -10.63
CA VAL A 26 13.80 0.41 -11.42
C VAL A 26 13.55 1.61 -10.51
N MET A 27 12.69 1.46 -9.50
CA MET A 27 12.45 2.52 -8.51
C MET A 27 13.75 2.96 -7.81
N ILE A 28 14.57 2.01 -7.36
CA ILE A 28 15.85 2.28 -6.70
C ILE A 28 16.82 2.99 -7.64
N LEU A 29 16.95 2.52 -8.89
CA LEU A 29 17.84 3.15 -9.89
C LEU A 29 17.43 4.59 -10.20
N VAL A 30 16.13 4.87 -10.33
CA VAL A 30 15.64 6.22 -10.57
C VAL A 30 15.81 7.10 -9.33
N ALA A 31 15.58 6.57 -8.12
CA ALA A 31 15.85 7.29 -6.87
C ALA A 31 17.33 7.69 -6.77
N MET A 32 18.26 6.76 -7.04
CA MET A 32 19.70 7.06 -7.08
C MET A 32 20.05 8.14 -8.11
N GLY A 33 19.45 8.09 -9.30
CA GLY A 33 19.61 9.12 -10.32
C GLY A 33 19.09 10.48 -9.86
N SER A 34 17.96 10.51 -9.16
CA SER A 34 17.34 11.73 -8.63
C SER A 34 18.21 12.37 -7.54
N THR A 35 18.78 11.56 -6.64
CA THR A 35 19.79 12.01 -5.67
C THR A 35 21.03 12.57 -6.37
N ALA A 36 21.52 11.93 -7.43
CA ALA A 36 22.68 12.42 -8.18
C ALA A 36 22.41 13.76 -8.87
N VAL A 37 21.19 14.00 -9.37
CA VAL A 37 20.76 15.29 -9.91
C VAL A 37 20.70 16.34 -8.79
N LEU A 38 20.10 16.01 -7.64
CA LEU A 38 20.03 16.90 -6.48
C LEU A 38 21.43 17.35 -6.02
N LEU A 39 22.40 16.43 -5.97
CA LEU A 39 23.78 16.74 -5.60
C LEU A 39 24.52 17.66 -6.59
N ARG A 40 24.05 17.77 -7.83
CA ARG A 40 24.60 18.71 -8.82
C ARG A 40 24.06 20.14 -8.66
N GLY A 41 23.05 20.33 -7.80
CA GLY A 41 22.37 21.61 -7.59
C GLY A 41 21.45 22.01 -8.75
N GLY A 42 20.69 23.09 -8.54
CA GLY A 42 19.84 23.71 -9.57
C GLY A 42 18.36 23.33 -9.54
N ILE A 43 17.95 22.38 -8.70
CA ILE A 43 16.54 22.07 -8.40
C ILE A 43 16.34 21.84 -6.91
N SER A 44 15.12 22.03 -6.40
CA SER A 44 14.81 21.75 -5.00
C SER A 44 14.76 20.24 -4.74
N ARG A 45 14.89 19.84 -3.47
CA ARG A 45 14.78 18.44 -3.05
C ARG A 45 13.43 17.83 -3.45
N ASP A 46 12.34 18.52 -3.16
CA ASP A 46 10.99 18.05 -3.48
C ASP A 46 10.77 17.90 -4.98
N GLU A 47 11.33 18.81 -5.78
CA GLU A 47 11.26 18.74 -7.25
C GLU A 47 12.06 17.55 -7.77
N ALA A 48 13.28 17.33 -7.27
CA ALA A 48 14.13 16.21 -7.63
C ALA A 48 13.49 14.86 -7.25
N GLU A 49 13.06 14.72 -6.00
CA GLU A 49 12.50 13.48 -5.46
C GLU A 49 11.13 13.19 -6.07
N GLY A 50 10.21 14.16 -6.09
CA GLY A 50 8.86 13.94 -6.61
C GLY A 50 8.83 13.62 -8.10
N THR A 51 9.61 14.35 -8.91
CA THR A 51 9.74 14.05 -10.34
C THR A 51 10.41 12.69 -10.55
N GLY A 52 11.45 12.40 -9.78
CA GLY A 52 12.13 11.11 -9.75
C GLY A 52 11.17 9.95 -9.48
N TYR A 53 10.36 10.05 -8.44
CA TYR A 53 9.40 9.01 -8.09
C TYR A 53 8.33 8.81 -9.16
N ILE A 54 7.80 9.87 -9.78
CA ILE A 54 6.85 9.79 -10.90
C ILE A 54 7.47 9.03 -12.09
N ILE A 55 8.70 9.39 -12.47
CA ILE A 55 9.45 8.70 -13.52
C ILE A 55 9.67 7.24 -13.14
N GLY A 56 10.05 6.98 -11.88
CA GLY A 56 10.30 5.66 -11.34
C GLY A 56 9.08 4.75 -11.47
N VAL A 57 7.91 5.20 -11.02
CA VAL A 57 6.70 4.37 -11.07
C VAL A 57 6.24 4.14 -12.50
N ALA A 58 6.34 5.15 -13.37
CA ALA A 58 6.00 5.01 -14.78
C ALA A 58 6.94 4.02 -15.49
N ALA A 59 8.25 4.15 -15.29
CA ALA A 59 9.26 3.26 -15.86
C ALA A 59 9.13 1.83 -15.32
N GLY A 60 8.92 1.68 -14.00
CA GLY A 60 8.73 0.38 -13.36
C GLY A 60 7.50 -0.35 -13.89
N VAL A 61 6.36 0.34 -13.99
CA VAL A 61 5.14 -0.22 -14.58
C VAL A 61 5.37 -0.60 -16.04
N ALA A 62 6.02 0.27 -16.83
CA ALA A 62 6.34 -0.01 -18.23
C ALA A 62 7.22 -1.27 -18.38
N VAL A 63 8.27 -1.41 -17.56
CA VAL A 63 9.14 -2.60 -17.54
C VAL A 63 8.34 -3.87 -17.26
N LEU A 64 7.38 -3.84 -16.34
CA LEU A 64 6.50 -4.98 -16.06
C LEU A 64 5.64 -5.37 -17.28
N PHE A 65 5.03 -4.38 -17.95
CA PHE A 65 4.23 -4.63 -19.15
C PHE A 65 5.08 -5.17 -20.30
N ILE A 66 6.22 -4.54 -20.59
CA ILE A 66 7.18 -4.98 -21.62
C ILE A 66 7.62 -6.42 -21.33
N ARG A 67 8.03 -6.70 -20.09
CA ARG A 67 8.40 -8.05 -19.65
C ARG A 67 7.27 -9.05 -19.88
N ASN A 68 6.03 -8.72 -19.51
CA ASN A 68 4.93 -9.64 -19.71
C ASN A 68 4.65 -9.89 -21.21
N ILE A 69 4.77 -8.88 -22.07
CA ILE A 69 4.67 -9.03 -23.53
C ILE A 69 5.76 -9.96 -24.06
N LEU A 70 7.03 -9.70 -23.72
CA LEU A 70 8.18 -10.49 -24.18
C LEU A 70 8.09 -11.97 -23.80
N PHE A 71 7.50 -12.28 -22.64
CA PHE A 71 7.29 -13.65 -22.17
C PHE A 71 5.90 -14.22 -22.50
N GLY A 72 5.14 -13.58 -23.39
CA GLY A 72 3.83 -14.07 -23.87
C GLY A 72 2.77 -14.17 -22.76
N LYS A 73 2.85 -13.34 -21.73
CA LYS A 73 1.91 -13.30 -20.61
C LYS A 73 0.81 -12.27 -20.86
N LYS A 74 -0.42 -12.75 -20.97
CA LYS A 74 -1.61 -11.89 -20.99
C LYS A 74 -1.72 -11.14 -19.66
N THR A 75 -1.77 -9.81 -19.74
CA THR A 75 -1.91 -8.92 -18.59
C THR A 75 -3.13 -8.05 -18.81
N ASP A 76 -4.29 -8.54 -18.40
CA ASP A 76 -5.49 -7.71 -18.35
C ASP A 76 -5.62 -7.18 -16.93
N VAL A 77 -5.08 -5.99 -16.65
CA VAL A 77 -5.14 -5.36 -15.33
C VAL A 77 -6.59 -5.00 -14.99
N PHE A 78 -7.31 -4.43 -15.95
CA PHE A 78 -8.60 -3.77 -15.73
C PHE A 78 -9.83 -4.62 -16.01
N ALA A 79 -9.67 -5.92 -16.34
CA ALA A 79 -10.80 -6.84 -16.52
C ALA A 79 -11.78 -6.75 -15.35
N GLU A 80 -13.05 -6.51 -15.67
CA GLU A 80 -14.14 -6.38 -14.72
C GLU A 80 -14.50 -7.74 -14.10
N THR A 81 -14.91 -7.71 -12.83
CA THR A 81 -15.26 -8.92 -12.05
C THR A 81 -16.77 -9.20 -12.06
N GLY A 82 -17.54 -8.41 -12.81
CA GLY A 82 -18.99 -8.53 -12.98
C GLY A 82 -19.84 -7.85 -11.91
N LYS A 83 -19.31 -7.54 -10.72
CA LYS A 83 -20.04 -6.76 -9.70
C LYS A 83 -19.84 -5.26 -9.90
N ARG A 84 -20.95 -4.53 -9.96
CA ARG A 84 -20.93 -3.06 -10.03
C ARG A 84 -20.81 -2.46 -8.63
N MET A 85 -19.92 -1.48 -8.47
CA MET A 85 -19.83 -0.67 -7.25
C MET A 85 -21.04 0.25 -7.16
N ARG A 86 -21.77 0.20 -6.04
CA ARG A 86 -22.84 1.14 -5.74
C ARG A 86 -22.31 2.24 -4.84
N PHE A 87 -22.90 3.43 -4.89
CA PHE A 87 -22.51 4.55 -4.02
C PHE A 87 -22.50 4.19 -2.54
N ARG A 88 -23.53 3.48 -2.05
CA ARG A 88 -23.58 2.99 -0.66
C ARG A 88 -22.40 2.08 -0.30
N THR A 89 -21.99 1.21 -1.22
CA THR A 89 -20.86 0.30 -1.02
C THR A 89 -19.55 1.07 -1.00
N PHE A 90 -19.39 2.03 -1.91
CA PHE A 90 -18.24 2.93 -1.92
C PHE A 90 -18.14 3.70 -0.60
N ALA A 91 -19.24 4.28 -0.12
CA ALA A 91 -19.29 4.99 1.16
C ALA A 91 -18.91 4.08 2.35
N VAL A 92 -19.34 2.81 2.34
CA VAL A 92 -18.90 1.83 3.35
C VAL A 92 -17.37 1.65 3.31
N PHE A 93 -16.78 1.42 2.13
CA PHE A 93 -15.32 1.28 2.03
C PHE A 93 -14.58 2.55 2.45
N PHE A 94 -15.11 3.72 2.11
CA PHE A 94 -14.57 5.00 2.56
C PHE A 94 -14.61 5.13 4.09
N CYS A 95 -15.72 4.78 4.76
CA CYS A 95 -15.79 4.74 6.23
C CYS A 95 -14.80 3.72 6.83
N LEU A 96 -14.56 2.58 6.17
CA LEU A 96 -13.56 1.61 6.64
C LEU A 96 -12.13 2.15 6.52
N ILE A 97 -11.85 2.96 5.50
CA ILE A 97 -10.57 3.67 5.37
C ILE A 97 -10.39 4.68 6.50
N LEU A 98 -11.40 5.51 6.79
CA LEU A 98 -11.36 6.46 7.92
C LEU A 98 -11.14 5.73 9.25
N MET A 99 -11.79 4.58 9.43
CA MET A 99 -11.59 3.72 10.60
C MET A 99 -10.14 3.23 10.72
N MET A 100 -9.51 2.80 9.61
CA MET A 100 -8.12 2.37 9.61
C MET A 100 -7.16 3.53 9.93
N GLN A 101 -7.41 4.72 9.39
CA GLN A 101 -6.61 5.91 9.70
C GLN A 101 -6.73 6.31 11.16
N PHE A 102 -7.94 6.32 11.72
CA PHE A 102 -8.15 6.59 13.15
C PHE A 102 -7.40 5.59 14.03
N LEU A 103 -7.52 4.29 13.74
CA LEU A 103 -6.82 3.25 14.50
C LEU A 103 -5.30 3.37 14.39
N PHE A 104 -4.79 3.78 13.22
CA PHE A 104 -3.37 4.03 13.03
C PHE A 104 -2.88 5.21 13.87
N ILE A 105 -3.56 6.36 13.82
CA ILE A 105 -3.21 7.55 14.61
C ILE A 105 -3.24 7.27 16.12
N MET A 106 -4.27 6.56 16.59
CA MET A 106 -4.34 6.15 18.00
C MET A 106 -3.23 5.16 18.35
N GLY A 107 -2.93 4.22 17.46
CA GLY A 107 -1.86 3.24 17.65
C GLY A 107 -0.47 3.88 17.73
N THR A 108 -0.15 4.79 16.81
CA THR A 108 1.13 5.52 16.83
C THR A 108 1.24 6.42 18.06
N GLY A 109 0.18 7.11 18.46
CA GLY A 109 0.17 7.94 19.68
C GLY A 109 0.43 7.13 20.97
N VAL A 110 -0.11 5.91 21.06
CA VAL A 110 0.17 5.01 22.20
C VAL A 110 1.64 4.57 22.19
N ILE A 111 2.19 4.21 21.04
CA ILE A 111 3.60 3.79 20.93
C ILE A 111 4.52 4.97 21.27
N GLU A 112 4.24 6.16 20.76
CA GLU A 112 4.97 7.39 21.05
C GLU A 112 4.97 7.69 22.57
N SER A 113 3.82 7.54 23.23
CA SER A 113 3.71 7.73 24.68
C SER A 113 4.61 6.76 25.47
N VAL A 114 4.71 5.50 25.03
CA VAL A 114 5.57 4.49 25.65
C VAL A 114 7.04 4.78 25.40
N LEU A 115 7.42 5.21 24.19
CA LEU A 115 8.79 5.58 23.86
C LEU A 115 9.23 6.81 24.65
N ASN A 116 8.36 7.82 24.77
CA ASN A 116 8.66 9.04 25.52
C ASN A 116 8.94 8.74 27.01
N ALA A 117 8.22 7.77 27.59
CA ALA A 117 8.51 7.29 28.94
C ALA A 117 9.89 6.62 29.09
N ALA A 118 10.48 6.16 27.99
CA ALA A 118 11.83 5.61 27.92
C ALA A 118 12.90 6.62 27.45
N GLY A 119 12.54 7.90 27.25
CA GLY A 119 13.46 8.93 26.75
C GLY A 119 13.72 8.85 25.24
N LEU A 120 12.83 8.22 24.48
CA LEU A 120 12.93 8.02 23.03
C LEU A 120 11.71 8.62 22.32
N THR A 121 11.85 8.97 21.05
CA THR A 121 10.75 9.42 20.18
C THR A 121 10.83 8.77 18.81
N MET A 122 9.68 8.56 18.16
CA MET A 122 9.57 8.16 16.76
C MET A 122 8.83 9.22 15.91
N GLU A 123 8.83 10.48 16.34
CA GLU A 123 8.17 11.60 15.67
C GLU A 123 8.57 11.69 14.19
N THR A 124 9.87 11.70 13.89
CA THR A 124 10.38 11.68 12.51
C THR A 124 9.92 10.44 11.73
N ALA A 125 9.79 9.30 12.39
CA ALA A 125 9.28 8.10 11.73
C ALA A 125 7.80 8.24 11.34
N ALA A 126 7.04 8.86 12.25
CA ALA A 126 5.61 9.08 12.13
C ALA A 126 5.30 10.18 11.11
N SER A 127 6.05 11.29 11.07
CA SER A 127 5.90 12.38 10.09
C SER A 127 6.08 11.87 8.65
N HIS A 128 7.15 11.11 8.39
CA HIS A 128 7.38 10.47 7.10
C HIS A 128 6.27 9.48 6.72
N ALA A 129 5.76 8.70 7.70
CA ALA A 129 4.68 7.74 7.46
C ALA A 129 3.34 8.42 7.14
N ALA A 130 3.09 9.58 7.76
CA ALA A 130 1.94 10.43 7.53
C ALA A 130 2.06 11.26 6.24
N GLY A 131 3.28 11.43 5.72
CA GLY A 131 3.54 12.20 4.51
C GLY A 131 3.60 13.71 4.73
N GLU A 132 3.80 14.15 5.98
CA GLU A 132 3.78 15.57 6.39
C GLU A 132 4.87 16.42 5.71
N GLU A 133 5.92 15.78 5.21
CA GLU A 133 7.09 16.43 4.61
C GLU A 133 6.91 16.71 3.10
N ASN A 134 5.85 16.17 2.50
CA ASN A 134 5.63 16.17 1.04
C ASN A 134 4.95 17.46 0.55
N THR A 135 5.57 18.61 0.77
CA THR A 135 4.92 19.91 0.48
C THR A 135 5.05 20.36 -0.98
N GLY A 136 6.06 19.88 -1.71
CA GLY A 136 6.24 20.21 -3.14
C GLY A 136 5.16 19.61 -4.05
N ILE A 137 4.75 20.36 -5.08
CA ILE A 137 3.71 19.95 -6.04
C ILE A 137 4.03 18.60 -6.70
N SER A 138 5.30 18.35 -7.05
CA SER A 138 5.78 17.07 -7.59
C SER A 138 5.55 15.91 -6.62
N MET A 139 5.87 16.08 -5.34
CA MET A 139 5.64 15.08 -4.30
C MET A 139 4.15 14.87 -4.00
N LEU A 140 3.34 15.92 -4.07
CA LEU A 140 1.88 15.83 -3.94
C LEU A 140 1.25 15.04 -5.10
N LEU A 141 1.69 15.29 -6.33
CA LEU A 141 1.25 14.54 -7.52
C LEU A 141 1.69 13.08 -7.47
N TYR A 142 2.90 12.82 -6.97
CA TYR A 142 3.37 11.47 -6.73
C TYR A 142 2.56 10.75 -5.66
N SER A 143 2.64 11.21 -4.41
CA SER A 143 2.05 10.54 -3.24
C SER A 143 0.53 10.48 -3.30
N GLY A 144 -0.11 11.51 -3.88
CA GLY A 144 -1.56 11.59 -3.99
C GLY A 144 -2.15 10.78 -5.15
N ILE A 145 -1.41 10.64 -6.26
CA ILE A 145 -1.97 10.12 -7.52
C ILE A 145 -1.07 9.06 -8.15
N ALA A 146 0.13 9.42 -8.61
CA ALA A 146 0.94 8.53 -9.44
C ALA A 146 1.39 7.26 -8.69
N GLY A 147 1.80 7.40 -7.43
CA GLY A 147 2.14 6.32 -6.52
C GLY A 147 0.94 5.37 -6.31
N PRO A 148 -0.19 5.84 -5.77
CA PRO A 148 -1.39 5.02 -5.59
C PRO A 148 -1.86 4.30 -6.87
N VAL A 149 -1.83 4.97 -8.02
CA VAL A 149 -2.19 4.36 -9.31
C VAL A 149 -1.23 3.22 -9.65
N ALA A 150 0.08 3.45 -9.59
CA ALA A 150 1.09 2.46 -9.92
C ALA A 150 1.04 1.28 -8.95
N GLU A 151 0.95 1.55 -7.65
CA GLU A 151 0.87 0.54 -6.59
C GLU A 151 -0.32 -0.39 -6.80
N GLU A 152 -1.50 0.13 -7.12
CA GLU A 152 -2.68 -0.69 -7.42
C GLU A 152 -2.55 -1.46 -8.73
N ILE A 153 -1.96 -0.88 -9.78
CA ILE A 153 -1.68 -1.60 -11.03
C ILE A 153 -0.76 -2.80 -10.76
N VAL A 154 0.33 -2.59 -10.02
CA VAL A 154 1.33 -3.61 -9.73
C VAL A 154 0.76 -4.67 -8.79
N HIS A 155 0.27 -4.26 -7.61
CA HIS A 155 -0.15 -5.20 -6.58
C HIS A 155 -1.50 -5.83 -6.92
N ARG A 156 -2.51 -5.05 -7.32
CA ARG A 156 -3.87 -5.58 -7.52
C ARG A 156 -4.07 -6.06 -8.95
N GLY A 157 -3.56 -5.30 -9.91
CA GLY A 157 -3.63 -5.60 -11.34
C GLY A 157 -2.78 -6.78 -11.78
N MET A 158 -1.56 -6.93 -11.24
CA MET A 158 -0.63 -7.97 -11.66
C MET A 158 -0.44 -9.07 -10.60
N VAL A 159 -0.05 -8.71 -9.37
CA VAL A 159 0.29 -9.69 -8.33
C VAL A 159 -0.96 -10.47 -7.87
N LEU A 160 -1.92 -9.78 -7.27
CA LEU A 160 -3.16 -10.37 -6.78
C LEU A 160 -3.91 -11.10 -7.89
N LYS A 161 -4.09 -10.45 -9.06
CA LYS A 161 -4.84 -11.04 -10.17
C LYS A 161 -4.13 -12.26 -10.77
N GLY A 162 -2.80 -12.22 -10.84
CA GLY A 162 -1.99 -13.35 -11.31
C GLY A 162 -2.02 -14.55 -10.34
N LEU A 163 -2.17 -14.28 -9.04
CA LEU A 163 -2.18 -15.31 -7.99
C LEU A 163 -3.59 -15.85 -7.67
N LYS A 164 -4.67 -15.14 -8.02
CA LYS A 164 -6.05 -15.49 -7.60
C LYS A 164 -6.49 -16.90 -8.02
N LYS A 165 -5.92 -17.46 -9.10
CA LYS A 165 -6.15 -18.83 -9.57
C LYS A 165 -5.70 -19.90 -8.56
N HIS A 166 -4.83 -19.55 -7.62
CA HIS A 166 -4.38 -20.41 -6.52
C HIS A 166 -5.23 -20.23 -5.24
N GLY A 167 -6.27 -19.40 -5.29
CA GLY A 167 -7.16 -19.07 -4.18
C GLY A 167 -7.16 -17.57 -3.90
N LYS A 168 -8.36 -16.95 -3.83
CA LYS A 168 -8.45 -15.49 -3.73
C LYS A 168 -7.94 -14.97 -2.39
N VAL A 169 -8.21 -15.68 -1.29
CA VAL A 169 -7.72 -15.27 0.04
C VAL A 169 -6.20 -15.36 0.12
N PHE A 170 -5.59 -16.39 -0.46
CA PHE A 170 -4.13 -16.49 -0.55
C PHE A 170 -3.54 -15.32 -1.34
N ALA A 171 -4.08 -15.05 -2.53
CA ALA A 171 -3.61 -13.96 -3.38
C ALA A 171 -3.78 -12.59 -2.71
N LEU A 172 -4.91 -12.40 -2.01
CA LEU A 172 -5.20 -11.21 -1.22
C LEU A 172 -4.16 -11.01 -0.13
N ILE A 173 -3.93 -12.03 0.71
CA ILE A 173 -2.96 -11.95 1.82
C ILE A 173 -1.55 -11.71 1.29
N LEU A 174 -1.08 -12.51 0.33
CA LEU A 174 0.29 -12.39 -0.17
C LEU A 174 0.51 -11.04 -0.86
N SER A 175 -0.43 -10.58 -1.69
CA SER A 175 -0.32 -9.26 -2.32
C SER A 175 -0.33 -8.12 -1.31
N SER A 176 -1.11 -8.23 -0.23
CA SER A 176 -1.20 -7.18 0.79
C SER A 176 0.05 -7.14 1.67
N LEU A 177 0.64 -8.30 1.98
CA LEU A 177 1.91 -8.39 2.69
C LEU A 177 3.06 -7.78 1.87
N LEU A 178 3.15 -8.09 0.57
CA LEU A 178 4.16 -7.54 -0.31
C LEU A 178 3.97 -6.03 -0.53
N PHE A 179 2.72 -5.57 -0.64
CA PHE A 179 2.40 -4.15 -0.68
C PHE A 179 2.88 -3.44 0.58
N GLY A 180 2.54 -3.96 1.76
CA GLY A 180 2.98 -3.39 3.03
C GLY A 180 4.50 -3.35 3.15
N LEU A 181 5.18 -4.47 2.91
CA LEU A 181 6.65 -4.55 2.99
C LEU A 181 7.35 -3.57 2.03
N GLY A 182 6.77 -3.32 0.85
CA GLY A 182 7.29 -2.36 -0.12
C GLY A 182 7.35 -0.91 0.38
N HIS A 183 6.66 -0.57 1.48
CA HIS A 183 6.77 0.75 2.11
C HIS A 183 8.05 0.91 2.94
N ILE A 184 8.72 -0.18 3.32
CA ILE A 184 10.01 -0.22 4.03
C ILE A 184 9.93 0.33 5.48
N ASN A 185 9.17 1.39 5.73
CA ASN A 185 8.89 2.00 7.03
C ASN A 185 8.00 1.08 7.89
N PRO A 186 8.48 0.57 9.04
CA PRO A 186 7.71 -0.34 9.89
C PRO A 186 6.45 0.26 10.52
N VAL A 187 6.45 1.58 10.76
CA VAL A 187 5.26 2.31 11.21
C VAL A 187 4.20 2.23 10.11
N GLN A 188 4.58 2.55 8.88
CA GLN A 188 3.66 2.52 7.73
C GLN A 188 3.20 1.10 7.37
N ILE A 189 4.07 0.09 7.50
CA ILE A 189 3.72 -1.33 7.27
C ILE A 189 2.49 -1.75 8.09
N CYS A 190 2.39 -1.30 9.35
CA CYS A 190 1.28 -1.62 10.24
C CYS A 190 -0.08 -1.16 9.69
N LEU A 191 -0.12 -0.06 8.95
CA LEU A 191 -1.32 0.45 8.27
C LEU A 191 -1.47 -0.12 6.86
N ALA A 192 -0.37 -0.20 6.12
CA ALA A 192 -0.36 -0.57 4.70
C ALA A 192 -0.84 -2.01 4.47
N VAL A 193 -0.51 -2.96 5.36
CA VAL A 193 -0.98 -4.35 5.22
C VAL A 193 -2.52 -4.46 5.38
N PRO A 194 -3.15 -3.95 6.45
CA PRO A 194 -4.61 -3.91 6.58
C PRO A 194 -5.30 -3.14 5.45
N MET A 195 -4.78 -1.95 5.09
CA MET A 195 -5.28 -1.17 3.96
C MET A 195 -5.19 -1.98 2.67
N GLY A 196 -4.10 -2.72 2.51
CA GLY A 196 -3.89 -3.54 1.34
C GLY A 196 -4.86 -4.71 1.21
N ILE A 197 -5.29 -5.29 2.35
CA ILE A 197 -6.37 -6.29 2.40
C ILE A 197 -7.70 -5.65 1.98
N LEU A 198 -7.99 -4.44 2.45
CA LEU A 198 -9.22 -3.71 2.10
C LEU A 198 -9.28 -3.42 0.59
N LEU A 199 -8.25 -2.77 0.05
CA LEU A 199 -8.15 -2.42 -1.37
C LEU A 199 -8.05 -3.67 -2.26
N GLY A 200 -7.35 -4.70 -1.79
CA GLY A 200 -7.29 -5.99 -2.47
C GLY A 200 -8.66 -6.68 -2.54
N TYR A 201 -9.47 -6.63 -1.49
CA TYR A 201 -10.85 -7.12 -1.52
C TYR A 201 -11.70 -6.35 -2.54
N VAL A 202 -11.57 -5.01 -2.56
CA VAL A 202 -12.24 -4.17 -3.57
C VAL A 202 -11.85 -4.56 -4.99
N ALA A 203 -10.56 -4.79 -5.23
CA ALA A 203 -10.06 -5.20 -6.54
C ALA A 203 -10.54 -6.59 -6.97
N VAL A 204 -10.64 -7.54 -6.03
CA VAL A 204 -11.13 -8.90 -6.29
C VAL A 204 -12.61 -8.91 -6.61
N GLU A 205 -13.40 -8.12 -5.89
CA GLU A 205 -14.86 -8.19 -5.97
C GLU A 205 -15.46 -7.21 -6.97
N TYR A 206 -14.85 -6.04 -7.20
CA TYR A 206 -15.41 -4.99 -8.07
C TYR A 206 -14.51 -4.65 -9.26
N SER A 207 -13.37 -3.99 -9.02
CA SER A 207 -12.34 -3.74 -10.04
C SER A 207 -11.11 -3.07 -9.42
N VAL A 208 -9.98 -3.19 -10.11
CA VAL A 208 -8.76 -2.44 -9.78
C VAL A 208 -8.99 -0.92 -9.86
N LYS A 209 -9.88 -0.45 -10.74
CA LYS A 209 -10.20 0.99 -10.86
C LYS A 209 -10.80 1.55 -9.57
N TRP A 210 -11.64 0.77 -8.88
CA TRP A 210 -12.20 1.19 -7.59
C TRP A 210 -11.17 1.18 -6.47
N ALA A 211 -10.22 0.24 -6.50
CA ALA A 211 -9.10 0.23 -5.57
C ALA A 211 -8.19 1.46 -5.80
N ILE A 212 -7.87 1.80 -7.06
CA ILE A 212 -7.15 3.04 -7.43
C ILE A 212 -7.88 4.26 -6.89
N LEU A 213 -9.18 4.40 -7.16
CA LEU A 213 -9.93 5.56 -6.74
C LEU A 213 -9.95 5.70 -5.21
N LEU A 214 -10.23 4.61 -4.48
CA LEU A 214 -10.22 4.64 -3.01
C LEU A 214 -8.83 4.94 -2.45
N HIS A 215 -7.77 4.47 -3.11
CA HIS A 215 -6.40 4.71 -2.67
C HIS A 215 -5.97 6.17 -2.91
N ILE A 216 -6.31 6.75 -4.07
CA ILE A 216 -6.13 8.18 -4.36
C ILE A 216 -6.92 9.01 -3.35
N VAL A 217 -8.19 8.63 -3.10
CA VAL A 217 -9.03 9.31 -2.12
C VAL A 217 -8.41 9.25 -0.72
N ASN A 218 -7.85 8.11 -0.30
CA ASN A 218 -7.14 8.00 0.97
C ASN A 218 -5.95 8.98 1.04
N ASN A 219 -5.09 9.02 0.02
CA ASN A 219 -3.88 9.84 0.05
C ASN A 219 -4.20 11.35 -0.10
N LEU A 220 -5.13 11.71 -1.00
CA LEU A 220 -5.51 13.10 -1.21
C LEU A 220 -6.42 13.65 -0.09
N LEU A 221 -7.51 12.94 0.27
CA LEU A 221 -8.47 13.46 1.26
C LEU A 221 -8.05 13.21 2.70
N LEU A 222 -7.03 12.40 2.99
CA LEU A 222 -6.63 12.12 4.39
C LEU A 222 -5.16 12.42 4.67
N GLY A 223 -4.31 12.54 3.64
CA GLY A 223 -2.91 12.91 3.79
C GLY A 223 -2.61 14.35 3.37
N ASN A 224 -3.16 14.82 2.25
CA ASN A 224 -2.65 16.04 1.59
C ASN A 224 -3.67 17.20 1.52
N LEU A 225 -4.72 17.08 0.70
CA LEU A 225 -5.65 18.17 0.38
C LEU A 225 -6.53 18.55 1.57
N PHE A 226 -6.99 17.57 2.34
CA PHE A 226 -7.88 17.84 3.47
C PHE A 226 -7.14 18.52 4.61
N VAL A 227 -5.92 18.08 4.93
CA VAL A 227 -5.06 18.73 5.92
C VAL A 227 -4.80 20.18 5.52
N TRP A 228 -4.41 20.42 4.26
CA TRP A 228 -4.22 21.77 3.73
C TRP A 228 -5.48 22.66 3.85
N LEU A 229 -6.67 22.11 3.60
CA LEU A 229 -7.95 22.82 3.76
C LEU A 229 -8.23 23.16 5.23
N LEU A 230 -7.91 22.25 6.14
CA LEU A 230 -8.10 22.41 7.56
C LEU A 230 -7.13 23.44 8.17
N ASP A 231 -5.91 23.54 7.65
CA ASP A 231 -4.92 24.56 8.05
C ASP A 231 -5.39 26.00 7.75
N GLN A 232 -6.40 26.18 6.90
CA GLN A 232 -7.02 27.49 6.68
C GLN A 232 -8.00 27.89 7.79
N MET A 233 -8.29 26.99 8.72
CA MET A 233 -9.21 27.20 9.84
C MET A 233 -8.43 27.52 11.13
N PRO A 234 -9.07 28.15 12.14
CA PRO A 234 -8.48 28.25 13.47
C PRO A 234 -8.10 26.85 14.01
N GLY A 235 -6.95 26.71 14.66
CA GLY A 235 -6.38 25.40 15.04
C GLY A 235 -7.36 24.46 15.75
N ILE A 236 -8.08 24.97 16.77
CA ILE A 236 -9.06 24.13 17.47
C ILE A 236 -10.22 23.67 16.59
N LEU A 237 -10.62 24.47 15.59
CA LEU A 237 -11.66 24.09 14.64
C LEU A 237 -11.13 23.03 13.66
N SER A 238 -9.89 23.19 13.19
CA SER A 238 -9.19 22.20 12.36
C SER A 238 -9.17 20.83 13.04
N ASP A 239 -8.69 20.77 14.29
CA ASP A 239 -8.61 19.53 15.07
C ASP A 239 -9.99 18.89 15.28
N LEU A 240 -10.99 19.69 15.67
CA LEU A 240 -12.35 19.20 15.89
C LEU A 240 -12.96 18.62 14.61
N VAL A 241 -12.75 19.25 13.46
CA VAL A 241 -13.25 18.74 12.18
C VAL A 241 -12.51 17.47 11.78
N PHE A 242 -11.18 17.45 11.89
CA PHE A 242 -10.35 16.29 11.54
C PHE A 242 -10.74 15.05 12.37
N PHE A 243 -10.67 15.16 13.70
CA PHE A 243 -11.00 14.06 14.60
C PHE A 243 -12.49 13.73 14.58
N GLY A 244 -13.36 14.72 14.37
CA GLY A 244 -14.80 14.52 14.20
C GLY A 244 -15.12 13.65 12.97
N CYS A 245 -14.54 13.97 11.82
CA CYS A 245 -14.68 13.19 10.59
C CYS A 245 -14.14 11.77 10.73
N LEU A 246 -12.93 11.61 11.30
CA LEU A 246 -12.35 10.30 11.55
C LEU A 246 -13.19 9.46 12.51
N THR A 247 -13.67 10.05 13.61
CA THR A 247 -14.49 9.37 14.60
C THR A 247 -15.84 8.94 14.02
N ALA A 248 -16.54 9.85 13.33
CA ALA A 248 -17.81 9.53 12.68
C ALA A 248 -17.65 8.43 11.61
N GLY A 249 -16.60 8.53 10.79
CA GLY A 249 -16.22 7.51 9.82
C GLY A 249 -15.92 6.17 10.47
N SER A 250 -15.18 6.17 11.58
CA SER A 250 -14.83 4.98 12.36
C SER A 250 -16.06 4.27 12.91
N VAL A 251 -16.99 5.02 13.53
CA VAL A 251 -18.24 4.47 14.05
C VAL A 251 -19.06 3.84 12.91
N ALA A 252 -19.20 4.53 11.78
CA ALA A 252 -19.89 4.00 10.61
C ALA A 252 -19.21 2.75 10.04
N GLY A 253 -17.88 2.74 9.99
CA GLY A 253 -17.05 1.60 9.57
C GLY A 253 -17.25 0.37 10.46
N ILE A 254 -17.21 0.56 11.78
CA ILE A 254 -17.45 -0.51 12.78
C ILE A 254 -18.86 -1.08 12.59
N ILE A 255 -19.88 -0.22 12.51
CA ILE A 255 -21.27 -0.65 12.28
C ILE A 255 -21.37 -1.46 10.99
N ALA A 256 -20.72 -1.01 9.90
CA ALA A 256 -20.72 -1.73 8.64
C ALA A 256 -20.01 -3.09 8.74
N LEU A 257 -18.87 -3.19 9.43
CA LEU A 257 -18.19 -4.47 9.66
C LEU A 257 -19.05 -5.43 10.45
N VAL A 258 -19.64 -4.98 11.56
CA VAL A 258 -20.49 -5.82 12.42
C VAL A 258 -21.70 -6.32 11.65
N LYS A 259 -22.38 -5.45 10.88
CA LYS A 259 -23.53 -5.84 10.05
C LYS A 259 -23.17 -6.84 8.96
N ASN A 260 -21.94 -6.79 8.42
CA ASN A 260 -21.51 -7.64 7.32
C ASN A 260 -20.59 -8.81 7.75
N ARG A 261 -20.31 -8.99 9.04
CA ARG A 261 -19.36 -9.98 9.58
C ARG A 261 -19.63 -11.41 9.10
N GLY A 262 -20.90 -11.80 9.03
CA GLY A 262 -21.30 -13.13 8.56
C GLY A 262 -20.96 -13.34 7.09
N LYS A 263 -21.29 -12.37 6.24
CA LYS A 263 -20.99 -12.40 4.79
C LYS A 263 -19.49 -12.40 4.53
N LEU A 264 -18.74 -11.59 5.27
CA LEU A 264 -17.27 -11.56 5.20
C LEU A 264 -16.68 -12.92 5.59
N LYS A 265 -17.12 -13.48 6.74
CA LYS A 265 -16.65 -14.80 7.19
C LYS A 265 -16.92 -15.89 6.17
N SER A 266 -18.13 -15.93 5.59
CA SER A 266 -18.47 -16.88 4.52
C SER A 266 -17.59 -16.68 3.29
N TRP A 267 -17.38 -15.43 2.86
CA TRP A 267 -16.52 -15.11 1.71
C TRP A 267 -15.08 -15.61 1.92
N PHE A 268 -14.50 -15.38 3.10
CA PHE A 268 -13.15 -15.86 3.42
C PHE A 268 -13.09 -17.39 3.44
N ALA A 269 -14.12 -18.07 3.95
CA ALA A 269 -14.19 -19.52 3.95
C ALA A 269 -14.30 -20.11 2.53
N GLU A 270 -15.19 -19.54 1.70
CA GLU A 270 -15.45 -19.99 0.33
C GLU A 270 -14.25 -19.75 -0.62
N ASN A 271 -13.46 -18.72 -0.36
CA ASN A 271 -12.35 -18.30 -1.24
C ASN A 271 -10.97 -18.69 -0.68
N ALA A 272 -10.92 -19.48 0.39
CA ALA A 272 -9.69 -19.97 1.00
C ALA A 272 -8.93 -20.90 0.04
N ALA A 273 -7.61 -20.73 -0.05
CA ALA A 273 -6.77 -21.70 -0.73
C ALA A 273 -6.63 -22.97 0.13
N PRO A 274 -6.39 -24.14 -0.48
CA PRO A 274 -5.99 -25.34 0.26
C PRO A 274 -4.78 -25.08 1.17
N LYS A 275 -4.65 -25.84 2.26
CA LYS A 275 -3.54 -25.67 3.20
C LYS A 275 -2.18 -25.80 2.50
N GLY A 276 -1.26 -24.88 2.82
CA GLY A 276 0.14 -24.95 2.40
C GLY A 276 0.56 -24.02 1.25
N TYR A 277 -0.37 -23.31 0.59
CA TYR A 277 -0.01 -22.33 -0.45
C TYR A 277 0.82 -21.17 0.10
N LEU A 278 0.39 -20.56 1.20
CA LEU A 278 1.12 -19.48 1.86
C LEU A 278 2.51 -19.95 2.33
N ARG A 279 2.58 -21.11 3.01
CA ARG A 279 3.85 -21.73 3.40
C ARG A 279 4.76 -21.98 2.20
N CYS A 280 4.21 -22.50 1.09
CA CYS A 280 5.00 -22.72 -0.11
C CYS A 280 5.51 -21.40 -0.70
N ALA A 281 4.70 -20.33 -0.71
CA ALA A 281 5.09 -19.01 -1.20
C ALA A 281 6.36 -18.49 -0.48
N PHE A 282 6.38 -18.57 0.84
CA PHE A 282 7.53 -18.18 1.68
C PHE A 282 8.72 -19.16 1.63
N THR A 283 8.69 -20.17 0.75
CA THR A 283 9.87 -21.01 0.43
C THR A 283 10.39 -20.78 -0.99
N LEU A 284 9.81 -19.82 -1.73
CA LEU A 284 10.34 -19.42 -3.03
C LEU A 284 11.51 -18.45 -2.81
N PRO A 285 12.66 -18.67 -3.47
CA PRO A 285 13.79 -17.75 -3.39
C PRO A 285 13.41 -16.30 -3.73
N SER A 286 12.57 -16.08 -4.74
CA SER A 286 12.16 -14.71 -5.11
C SER A 286 11.32 -14.00 -4.04
N VAL A 287 10.48 -14.73 -3.30
CA VAL A 287 9.71 -14.14 -2.20
C VAL A 287 10.63 -13.83 -1.04
N LEU A 288 11.53 -14.75 -0.70
CA LEU A 288 12.50 -14.56 0.37
C LEU A 288 13.45 -13.39 0.08
N ILE A 289 13.99 -13.30 -1.14
CA ILE A 289 14.88 -12.20 -1.55
C ILE A 289 14.16 -10.86 -1.39
N LEU A 290 12.92 -10.75 -1.88
CA LEU A 290 12.16 -9.52 -1.77
C LEU A 290 11.88 -9.16 -0.31
N CYS A 291 11.31 -10.08 0.47
CA CYS A 291 11.00 -9.83 1.88
C CYS A 291 12.25 -9.50 2.71
N VAL A 292 13.37 -10.18 2.49
CA VAL A 292 14.62 -9.90 3.21
C VAL A 292 15.20 -8.56 2.79
N ALA A 293 15.17 -8.22 1.50
CA ALA A 293 15.63 -6.92 1.02
C ALA A 293 14.80 -5.78 1.66
N ASP A 294 13.47 -5.88 1.61
CA ASP A 294 12.56 -4.88 2.18
C ASP A 294 12.77 -4.73 3.70
N LEU A 295 12.93 -5.85 4.42
CA LEU A 295 13.18 -5.85 5.87
C LEU A 295 14.57 -5.27 6.23
N LEU A 296 15.61 -5.57 5.45
CA LEU A 296 16.95 -5.01 5.69
C LEU A 296 16.97 -3.50 5.43
N MET A 297 16.30 -3.05 4.37
CA MET A 297 16.12 -1.62 4.09
C MET A 297 15.32 -0.96 5.23
N GLY A 298 14.26 -1.61 5.72
CA GLY A 298 13.42 -1.08 6.79
C GLY A 298 14.12 -1.03 8.14
N ALA A 299 14.95 -2.03 8.45
CA ALA A 299 15.76 -2.05 9.66
C ALA A 299 16.79 -0.91 9.65
N GLY A 300 17.45 -0.65 8.51
CA GLY A 300 18.35 0.48 8.35
C GLY A 300 17.66 1.81 8.62
N TRP A 301 16.41 1.95 8.15
CA TRP A 301 15.59 3.13 8.39
C TRP A 301 15.20 3.30 9.87
N MET A 302 14.81 2.23 10.58
CA MET A 302 14.44 2.34 12.01
C MET A 302 15.58 2.79 12.91
N VAL A 303 16.83 2.42 12.60
CA VAL A 303 18.01 2.88 13.37
C VAL A 303 18.12 4.40 13.35
N THR A 304 17.64 5.05 12.28
CA THR A 304 17.61 6.51 12.15
C THR A 304 16.27 7.14 12.54
N ALA A 305 15.22 6.33 12.74
CA ALA A 305 13.86 6.83 12.94
C ALA A 305 13.44 6.91 14.41
N ILE A 306 14.14 6.21 15.32
CA ILE A 306 13.98 6.36 16.77
C ILE A 306 15.17 7.15 17.30
N ALA A 307 14.91 8.31 17.91
CA ALA A 307 15.92 9.19 18.47
C ALA A 307 15.73 9.38 19.98
N PRO A 308 16.78 9.73 20.74
CA PRO A 308 16.61 10.29 22.07
C PRO A 308 15.75 11.56 22.04
N LEU A 309 14.94 11.75 23.08
CA LEU A 309 14.21 13.00 23.33
C LEU A 309 15.14 14.19 23.61
#